data_AF-A0A932BLH1-F1
#
_entry.id   AF-A0A932BLH1-F1
#
_cell.length_a   1.000
_cell.length_b   1.000
_cell.length_c   1.000
_cell.angle_alpha   90.00
_cell.angle_beta   90.00
_cell.angle_gamma   90.00
#
_symmetry.space_group_name_H-M   'P 1'
#
loop_
_entity.id
_entity.type
_entity.pdbx_description
1 polymer ?
#
loop_
_entity_poly.entity_id
_entity_poly.type
_entity_poly.pdbx_seq_one_letter_code
_entity_poly.pdbx_strand_id
1 'polypeptide(L)'
;MSDFTGIPPVSRDVEIVLEDDLAPVGPTPTLDDLGAESRDRIVRFIIANTLGGGVAPTAVIALYADLAGDPPAIRYADQRFMLRQIPPDWREVEEHVVDLDETARGRGMDLGSAWRRATAVAVGSEDPLEHLARLAGAHRTGSRSGRSIFDDPEDLDGLDDDMDATLHARLEARQPDLVDLDDLAQGRIRRYAIEEQLEHGLPPYELIELYRGFDESGDERARQYLDRVFVEHEAPYDWDELQKEARRVMAAAQSRGRDAGRLFATIVGTSPGTDALVALHVVMERLQL
;
A
#
# COMPACT_ATOMS: atom_id res chain seq x y z
N MET A 1 62.60 2.27 31.44
CA MET A 1 61.42 2.70 30.68
C MET A 1 60.62 1.46 30.34
N SER A 2 59.54 1.21 31.09
CA SER A 2 58.42 0.32 30.73
C SER A 2 57.32 0.55 31.77
N ASP A 3 56.59 1.65 31.63
CA ASP A 3 55.29 1.83 32.27
C ASP A 3 54.25 1.52 31.18
N PHE A 4 53.64 0.34 31.25
CA PHE A 4 52.46 -0.01 30.46
C PHE A 4 51.28 0.00 31.43
N THR A 5 50.52 1.08 31.38
CA THR A 5 49.33 1.33 32.17
C THR A 5 48.26 0.29 31.83
N GLY A 6 47.75 -0.37 32.87
CA GLY A 6 46.74 -1.42 32.78
C GLY A 6 45.42 -0.93 32.21
N ILE A 7 44.84 -1.76 31.34
CA ILE A 7 43.44 -1.71 30.97
C ILE A 7 42.65 -2.33 32.15
N PRO A 8 41.71 -1.63 32.79
CA PRO A 8 40.89 -2.23 33.83
C PRO A 8 39.89 -3.23 33.23
N PRO A 9 39.55 -4.32 33.94
CA PRO A 9 38.58 -5.29 33.46
C PRO A 9 37.17 -4.68 33.50
N VAL A 10 36.46 -4.76 32.38
CA VAL A 10 35.04 -4.37 32.29
C VAL A 10 34.22 -5.49 32.91
N SER A 11 33.87 -5.34 34.19
CA SER A 11 32.75 -6.06 34.80
C SER A 11 31.60 -5.09 35.00
N ARG A 12 30.53 -5.33 34.26
CA ARG A 12 29.15 -5.21 34.73
C ARG A 12 28.27 -5.91 33.71
N ASP A 13 27.90 -7.14 34.05
CA ASP A 13 26.71 -7.78 33.53
C ASP A 13 25.54 -6.82 33.77
N VAL A 14 25.12 -6.13 32.72
CA VAL A 14 23.83 -5.45 32.70
C VAL A 14 22.82 -6.57 32.44
N GLU A 15 22.37 -7.20 33.51
CA GLU A 15 21.19 -8.05 33.50
C GLU A 15 20.00 -7.13 33.18
N ILE A 16 19.67 -7.03 31.88
CA ILE A 16 18.44 -6.39 31.43
C ILE A 16 17.31 -7.32 31.88
N VAL A 17 16.77 -7.03 33.06
CA VAL A 17 15.48 -7.59 33.48
C VAL A 17 14.43 -6.93 32.59
N LEU A 18 14.15 -7.57 31.45
CA LEU A 18 12.93 -7.33 30.70
C LEU A 18 11.81 -7.88 31.59
N GLU A 19 11.16 -7.00 32.35
CA GLU A 19 9.84 -7.29 32.92
C GLU A 19 8.90 -7.50 31.73
N ASP A 20 8.79 -8.76 31.31
CA ASP A 20 7.88 -9.28 30.29
C ASP A 20 6.46 -9.34 30.88
N ASP A 21 5.91 -8.18 31.21
CA ASP A 21 4.52 -8.01 31.65
C ASP A 21 3.67 -7.41 30.52
N LEU A 22 3.98 -7.81 29.28
CA LEU A 22 3.09 -7.58 28.15
C LEU A 22 1.90 -8.54 28.29
N ALA A 23 0.77 -7.99 28.73
CA ALA A 23 -0.50 -8.71 28.77
C ALA A 23 -0.70 -9.50 27.46
N PRO A 24 -1.16 -10.77 27.53
CA PRO A 24 -1.31 -11.61 26.37
C PRO A 24 -2.16 -10.89 25.33
N VAL A 25 -1.60 -10.71 24.13
CA VAL A 25 -2.32 -10.15 22.98
C VAL A 25 -3.59 -10.99 22.84
N GLY A 26 -4.73 -10.35 23.10
CA GLY A 26 -6.04 -11.00 22.99
C GLY A 26 -6.23 -11.56 21.57
N PRO A 27 -7.25 -12.42 21.37
CA PRO A 27 -7.49 -13.01 20.05
C PRO A 27 -7.55 -11.92 18.98
N THR A 28 -6.83 -12.18 17.89
CA THR A 28 -6.77 -11.32 16.72
C THR A 28 -8.18 -11.10 16.18
N PRO A 29 -8.68 -9.86 16.10
CA PRO A 29 -10.03 -9.59 15.62
C PRO A 29 -10.15 -9.96 14.14
N THR A 30 -11.32 -10.41 13.73
CA THR A 30 -11.74 -10.53 12.32
C THR A 30 -12.57 -9.32 11.91
N LEU A 31 -12.79 -9.13 10.61
CA LEU A 31 -13.59 -8.05 10.04
C LEU A 31 -15.04 -8.07 10.56
N ASP A 32 -15.58 -9.26 10.84
CA ASP A 32 -16.92 -9.46 11.40
C ASP A 32 -17.01 -9.12 12.90
N ASP A 33 -15.88 -9.09 13.61
CA ASP A 33 -15.82 -8.70 15.02
C ASP A 33 -15.79 -7.17 15.22
N LEU A 34 -15.66 -6.40 14.13
CA LEU A 34 -15.53 -4.94 14.17
C LEU A 34 -16.90 -4.25 14.24
N GLY A 35 -16.91 -3.02 14.78
CA GLY A 35 -18.08 -2.16 14.64
C GLY A 35 -18.41 -1.90 13.16
N ALA A 36 -19.69 -1.85 12.81
CA ALA A 36 -20.15 -1.71 11.42
C ALA A 36 -19.49 -0.53 10.68
N GLU A 37 -19.33 0.60 11.36
CA GLU A 37 -18.69 1.79 10.78
C GLU A 37 -17.20 1.56 10.45
N SER A 38 -16.44 0.95 11.36
CA SER A 38 -15.02 0.64 11.15
C SER A 38 -14.82 -0.44 10.09
N ARG A 39 -15.69 -1.46 10.09
CA ARG A 39 -15.75 -2.46 9.03
C ARG A 39 -15.97 -1.79 7.67
N ASP A 40 -16.97 -0.93 7.55
CA ASP A 40 -17.28 -0.25 6.29
C ASP A 40 -16.11 0.62 5.81
N ARG A 41 -15.44 1.34 6.73
CA ARG A 41 -14.23 2.14 6.43
C ARG A 41 -13.10 1.27 5.88
N ILE A 42 -12.82 0.14 6.53
CA ILE A 42 -11.80 -0.82 6.08
C ILE A 42 -12.17 -1.42 4.73
N VAL A 43 -13.41 -1.85 4.52
CA VAL A 43 -13.85 -2.42 3.24
C VAL A 43 -13.77 -1.38 2.11
N ARG A 44 -14.19 -0.13 2.34
CA ARG A 44 -14.05 0.96 1.36
C ARG A 44 -12.59 1.22 1.00
N PHE A 45 -11.72 1.18 2.01
CA PHE A 45 -10.28 1.30 1.81
C PHE A 45 -9.74 0.15 0.95
N ILE A 46 -10.12 -1.11 1.24
CA ILE A 46 -9.71 -2.26 0.42
C ILE A 46 -10.13 -2.05 -1.04
N ILE A 47 -11.41 -1.73 -1.28
CA ILE A 47 -11.94 -1.49 -2.63
C ILE A 47 -11.13 -0.42 -3.36
N ALA A 48 -10.88 0.73 -2.72
CA ALA A 48 -10.18 1.85 -3.33
C ALA A 48 -8.75 1.47 -3.75
N ASN A 49 -8.02 0.73 -2.91
CA ASN A 49 -6.63 0.37 -3.19
C ASN A 49 -6.50 -0.78 -4.18
N THR A 50 -7.39 -1.79 -4.11
CA THR A 50 -7.40 -2.89 -5.07
C THR A 50 -7.67 -2.35 -6.49
N LEU A 51 -8.64 -1.43 -6.64
CA LEU A 51 -8.94 -0.81 -7.93
C LEU A 51 -7.89 0.23 -8.36
N GLY A 52 -7.21 0.87 -7.41
CA GLY A 52 -6.12 1.82 -7.65
C GLY A 52 -4.81 1.17 -8.09
N GLY A 53 -4.68 -0.14 -7.97
CA GLY A 53 -3.49 -0.89 -8.35
C GLY A 53 -2.38 -0.88 -7.28
N GLY A 54 -2.68 -0.42 -6.07
CA GLY A 54 -1.72 -0.32 -4.97
C GLY A 54 -2.28 0.53 -3.83
N VAL A 55 -1.65 0.47 -2.66
CA VAL A 55 -2.02 1.31 -1.52
C VAL A 55 -1.05 2.48 -1.44
N ALA A 56 -1.58 3.69 -1.56
CA ALA A 56 -0.80 4.88 -1.26
C ALA A 56 -0.58 5.01 0.26
N PRO A 57 0.63 5.34 0.73
CA PRO A 57 0.91 5.63 2.14
C PRO A 57 -0.05 6.64 2.78
N THR A 58 -0.43 7.69 2.04
CA THR A 58 -1.42 8.68 2.51
C THR A 58 -2.80 8.05 2.77
N ALA A 59 -3.20 7.05 1.99
CA ALA A 59 -4.46 6.34 2.19
C ALA A 59 -4.46 5.51 3.48
N VAL A 60 -3.33 4.87 3.84
CA VAL A 60 -3.23 4.11 5.10
C VAL A 60 -3.25 5.05 6.29
N ILE A 61 -2.55 6.20 6.22
CA ILE A 61 -2.62 7.22 7.28
C ILE A 61 -4.07 7.68 7.47
N ALA A 62 -4.78 7.98 6.38
CA ALA A 62 -6.19 8.35 6.43
C ALA A 62 -7.04 7.24 7.06
N LEU A 63 -6.82 5.97 6.71
CA LEU A 63 -7.48 4.83 7.35
C LEU A 63 -7.23 4.81 8.86
N TYR A 64 -5.98 4.92 9.32
CA TYR A 64 -5.69 4.92 10.76
C TYR A 64 -6.30 6.12 11.48
N ALA A 65 -6.34 7.30 10.85
CA ALA A 65 -7.04 8.46 11.39
C ALA A 65 -8.54 8.19 11.53
N ASP A 66 -9.14 7.54 10.53
CA ASP A 66 -10.54 7.12 10.56
C ASP A 66 -10.80 6.03 11.60
N LEU A 67 -9.82 5.20 11.94
CA LEU A 67 -9.96 4.13 12.95
C LEU A 67 -9.57 4.55 14.36
N ALA A 68 -9.10 5.78 14.59
CA ALA A 68 -8.49 6.24 15.85
C ALA A 68 -9.37 6.03 17.11
N GLY A 69 -10.69 5.91 16.95
CA GLY A 69 -11.65 5.65 18.03
C GLY A 69 -12.00 4.18 18.28
N ASP A 70 -11.50 3.25 17.47
CA ASP A 70 -11.86 1.82 17.51
C ASP A 70 -10.59 0.94 17.63
N PRO A 71 -10.13 0.64 18.87
CA PRO A 71 -8.92 -0.16 19.09
C PRO A 71 -8.97 -1.58 18.48
N PRO A 72 -10.10 -2.32 18.49
CA PRO A 72 -10.24 -3.53 17.68
C PRO A 72 -9.96 -3.33 16.18
N ALA A 73 -10.48 -2.28 15.56
CA ALA A 73 -10.26 -2.03 14.13
C ALA A 73 -8.81 -1.62 13.82
N ILE A 74 -8.17 -0.85 14.70
CA ILE A 74 -6.72 -0.56 14.60
C ILE A 74 -5.92 -1.86 14.66
N ARG A 75 -6.21 -2.75 15.62
CA ARG A 75 -5.53 -4.06 15.72
C ARG A 75 -5.79 -4.95 14.50
N TYR A 76 -6.94 -4.81 13.84
CA TYR A 76 -7.21 -5.47 12.57
C TYR A 76 -6.31 -4.91 11.46
N ALA A 77 -6.27 -3.58 11.29
CA ALA A 77 -5.41 -2.92 10.31
C ALA A 77 -3.91 -3.18 10.57
N ASP A 78 -3.49 -3.27 11.83
CA ASP A 78 -2.11 -3.58 12.23
C ASP A 78 -1.65 -4.95 11.73
N GLN A 79 -2.54 -5.93 11.61
CA GLN A 79 -2.17 -7.21 11.00
C GLN A 79 -1.65 -6.98 9.58
N ARG A 80 -2.42 -6.22 8.80
CA ARG A 80 -2.11 -5.95 7.40
C ARG A 80 -0.88 -5.07 7.25
N PHE A 81 -0.79 -3.99 8.02
CA PHE A 81 0.22 -2.97 7.82
C PHE A 81 1.43 -3.15 8.74
N MET A 82 1.24 -3.26 10.06
CA MET A 82 2.37 -3.35 10.98
C MET A 82 3.02 -4.74 10.98
N LEU A 83 2.21 -5.80 10.86
CA LEU A 83 2.67 -7.18 10.97
C LEU A 83 2.90 -7.86 9.61
N ARG A 84 2.58 -7.17 8.50
CA ARG A 84 2.67 -7.69 7.13
C ARG A 84 1.97 -9.05 6.94
N GLN A 85 0.87 -9.27 7.66
CA GLN A 85 0.04 -10.45 7.55
C GLN A 85 -1.26 -10.04 6.87
N ILE A 86 -1.60 -10.65 5.74
CA ILE A 86 -2.88 -10.40 5.09
C ILE A 86 -3.94 -11.27 5.77
N PRO A 87 -4.90 -10.67 6.52
CA PRO A 87 -5.98 -11.43 7.13
C PRO A 87 -6.77 -12.22 6.06
N PRO A 88 -7.27 -13.43 6.34
CA PRO A 88 -8.00 -14.22 5.34
C PRO A 88 -9.23 -13.50 4.77
N ASP A 89 -10.00 -12.85 5.64
CA ASP A 89 -11.18 -12.05 5.29
C ASP A 89 -10.83 -10.78 4.50
N TRP A 90 -9.67 -10.15 4.77
CA TRP A 90 -9.14 -9.07 3.94
C TRP A 90 -8.90 -9.55 2.50
N ARG A 91 -8.24 -10.71 2.36
CA ARG A 91 -7.96 -11.33 1.06
C ARG A 91 -9.25 -11.69 0.34
N GLU A 92 -10.25 -12.22 1.04
CA GLU A 92 -11.57 -12.53 0.45
C GLU A 92 -12.25 -11.28 -0.12
N VAL A 93 -12.16 -10.14 0.57
CA VAL A 93 -12.67 -8.85 0.06
C VAL A 93 -11.88 -8.41 -1.18
N GLU A 94 -10.55 -8.47 -1.15
CA GLU A 94 -9.69 -8.13 -2.31
C GLU A 94 -10.01 -9.00 -3.53
N GLU A 95 -10.12 -10.31 -3.36
CA GLU A 95 -10.45 -11.26 -4.42
C GLU A 95 -11.83 -10.95 -5.02
N HIS A 96 -12.83 -10.66 -4.17
CA HIS A 96 -14.15 -10.27 -4.63
C HIS A 96 -14.11 -8.98 -5.47
N VAL A 97 -13.30 -7.98 -5.06
CA VAL A 97 -13.14 -6.73 -5.81
C VAL A 97 -12.49 -6.98 -7.17
N VAL A 98 -11.46 -7.83 -7.23
CA VAL A 98 -10.80 -8.22 -8.50
C VAL A 98 -11.81 -8.91 -9.43
N ASP A 99 -12.61 -9.85 -8.94
CA ASP A 99 -13.62 -10.55 -9.74
C ASP A 99 -14.68 -9.58 -10.32
N LEU A 100 -15.09 -8.58 -9.53
CA LEU A 100 -16.02 -7.54 -9.97
C LEU A 100 -15.39 -6.61 -11.01
N ASP A 101 -14.12 -6.23 -10.82
CA ASP A 101 -13.38 -5.40 -11.76
C ASP A 101 -13.16 -6.13 -13.11
N GLU A 102 -12.82 -7.42 -13.08
CA GLU A 102 -12.74 -8.25 -14.28
C GLU A 102 -14.09 -8.36 -15.00
N THR A 103 -15.18 -8.55 -14.26
CA THR A 103 -16.54 -8.58 -14.80
C THR A 103 -16.92 -7.25 -15.45
N ALA A 104 -16.60 -6.12 -14.81
CA ALA A 104 -16.85 -4.77 -15.32
C ALA A 104 -16.00 -4.49 -16.57
N ARG A 105 -14.71 -4.87 -16.55
CA ARG A 105 -13.81 -4.76 -17.69
C ARG A 105 -14.29 -5.58 -18.89
N GLY A 106 -14.82 -6.78 -18.66
CA GLY A 106 -15.46 -7.60 -19.69
C GLY A 106 -16.66 -6.93 -20.37
N ARG A 107 -17.21 -5.88 -19.77
CA ARG A 107 -18.31 -5.05 -20.29
C ARG A 107 -17.83 -3.68 -20.80
N GLY A 108 -16.52 -3.44 -20.82
CA GLY A 108 -15.92 -2.16 -21.23
C GLY A 108 -16.08 -1.05 -20.20
N MET A 109 -16.30 -1.38 -18.92
CA MET A 109 -16.42 -0.41 -17.83
C MET A 109 -15.12 -0.35 -17.02
N ASP A 110 -14.69 0.87 -16.70
CA ASP A 110 -13.66 1.14 -15.68
C ASP A 110 -14.33 1.25 -14.30
N LEU A 111 -14.23 0.18 -13.51
CA LEU A 111 -14.85 0.09 -12.19
C LEU A 111 -14.20 1.03 -11.19
N GLY A 112 -12.89 1.24 -11.25
CA GLY A 112 -12.16 2.16 -10.38
C GLY A 112 -12.63 3.61 -10.55
N SER A 113 -12.81 4.06 -11.80
CA SER A 113 -13.39 5.37 -12.07
C SER A 113 -14.86 5.48 -11.67
N ALA A 114 -15.65 4.41 -11.83
CA ALA A 114 -17.05 4.39 -11.40
C ALA A 114 -17.18 4.47 -9.87
N TRP A 115 -16.38 3.69 -9.14
CA TRP A 115 -16.31 3.70 -7.69
C TRP A 115 -15.97 5.07 -7.13
N ARG A 116 -14.89 5.71 -7.62
CA ARG A 116 -14.48 7.07 -7.18
C ARG A 116 -15.58 8.11 -7.36
N ARG A 117 -16.30 8.07 -8.48
CA ARG A 117 -17.43 8.99 -8.72
C ARG A 117 -18.60 8.72 -7.78
N ALA A 118 -18.88 7.45 -7.49
CA ALA A 118 -19.99 7.08 -6.62
C ALA A 118 -19.72 7.43 -5.15
N THR A 119 -18.49 7.20 -4.67
CA THR A 119 -18.10 7.51 -3.29
C THR A 119 -17.94 9.00 -3.03
N ALA A 120 -17.63 9.81 -4.05
CA ALA A 120 -17.62 11.27 -3.94
C ALA A 120 -19.02 11.88 -3.72
N VAL A 121 -20.09 11.15 -4.08
CA VAL A 121 -21.49 11.65 -4.04
C VAL A 121 -22.33 11.00 -2.93
N ALA A 122 -21.93 9.81 -2.46
CA ALA A 122 -22.72 9.02 -1.52
C ALA A 122 -22.39 9.34 -0.05
N VAL A 123 -23.31 10.06 0.62
CA VAL A 123 -23.43 10.10 2.09
C VAL A 123 -24.49 9.07 2.48
N GLY A 124 -24.11 7.81 2.74
CA GLY A 124 -25.12 6.81 3.10
C GLY A 124 -24.63 5.40 3.39
N SER A 125 -25.31 4.78 4.36
CA SER A 125 -25.10 3.49 5.06
C SER A 125 -25.27 2.22 4.20
N GLU A 126 -24.86 2.26 2.94
CA GLU A 126 -24.91 1.08 2.07
C GLU A 126 -23.63 0.27 2.22
N ASP A 127 -23.78 -1.07 2.29
CA ASP A 127 -22.67 -2.02 2.32
C ASP A 127 -21.74 -1.72 1.11
N PRO A 128 -20.46 -1.38 1.35
CA PRO A 128 -19.54 -1.00 0.27
C PRO A 128 -19.41 -2.06 -0.84
N LEU A 129 -19.46 -3.35 -0.48
CA LEU A 129 -19.36 -4.44 -1.45
C LEU A 129 -20.62 -4.58 -2.30
N GLU A 130 -21.81 -4.43 -1.70
CA GLU A 130 -23.07 -4.44 -2.45
C GLU A 130 -23.12 -3.27 -3.45
N HIS A 131 -22.68 -2.09 -3.01
CA HIS A 131 -22.61 -0.91 -3.86
C HIS A 131 -21.65 -1.14 -5.05
N LEU A 132 -20.45 -1.68 -4.80
CA LEU A 132 -19.48 -2.00 -5.84
C LEU A 132 -20.03 -3.04 -6.82
N ALA A 133 -20.66 -4.11 -6.33
CA ALA A 133 -21.28 -5.14 -7.15
C ALA A 133 -22.36 -4.56 -8.07
N ARG A 134 -23.13 -3.59 -7.58
CA ARG A 134 -24.13 -2.87 -8.40
C ARG A 134 -23.47 -2.05 -9.50
N LEU A 135 -22.39 -1.34 -9.21
CA LEU A 135 -21.62 -0.58 -10.21
C LEU A 135 -21.05 -1.50 -11.29
N ALA A 136 -20.47 -2.65 -10.89
CA ALA A 136 -19.97 -3.66 -11.82
C ALA A 136 -21.10 -4.32 -12.67
N GLY A 137 -22.37 -4.05 -12.35
CA GLY A 137 -23.54 -4.63 -13.01
C GLY A 137 -23.79 -6.08 -12.60
N ALA A 138 -23.36 -6.48 -11.41
CA ALA A 138 -23.44 -7.84 -10.88
C ALA A 138 -24.72 -8.10 -10.05
N HIS A 139 -25.85 -7.43 -10.37
CA HIS A 139 -27.14 -7.69 -9.68
C HIS A 139 -28.34 -7.98 -10.58
N ARG A 140 -29.20 -8.84 -10.00
CA ARG A 140 -30.31 -9.64 -10.55
C ARG A 140 -31.25 -8.91 -11.50
N THR A 141 -31.73 -9.68 -12.48
CA THR A 141 -32.97 -9.43 -13.24
C THR A 141 -34.09 -8.89 -12.35
N GLY A 142 -34.45 -7.61 -12.53
CA GLY A 142 -35.72 -7.07 -12.05
C GLY A 142 -35.61 -5.77 -11.26
N SER A 143 -35.56 -4.64 -11.96
CA SER A 143 -36.60 -3.60 -11.90
C SER A 143 -36.08 -2.34 -12.60
N ARG A 144 -36.76 -1.96 -13.68
CA ARG A 144 -36.62 -0.63 -14.28
C ARG A 144 -37.18 0.41 -13.32
N SER A 145 -36.39 1.44 -13.02
CA SER A 145 -36.93 2.79 -12.87
C SER A 145 -35.86 3.77 -13.31
N GLY A 146 -36.05 4.37 -14.47
CA GLY A 146 -35.23 5.50 -14.90
C GLY A 146 -35.72 6.79 -14.26
N ARG A 147 -34.80 7.74 -14.06
CA ARG A 147 -35.11 9.17 -14.15
C ARG A 147 -33.84 10.04 -14.21
N SER A 148 -33.82 10.82 -15.29
CA SER A 148 -33.18 12.13 -15.57
C SER A 148 -31.69 12.35 -15.33
N ILE A 149 -31.04 12.87 -16.38
CA ILE A 149 -29.61 13.16 -16.56
C ILE A 149 -29.33 14.67 -16.75
N PHE A 150 -30.27 15.55 -16.39
CA PHE A 150 -30.10 17.01 -16.53
C PHE A 150 -30.86 17.78 -15.43
N ASP A 151 -30.31 18.95 -15.07
CA ASP A 151 -30.56 19.90 -13.96
C ASP A 151 -29.83 19.52 -12.65
N ASP A 152 -28.79 20.21 -12.18
CA ASP A 152 -28.58 21.67 -12.13
C ASP A 152 -27.06 22.01 -11.99
N PRO A 153 -26.55 23.10 -12.61
CA PRO A 153 -25.18 23.59 -12.44
C PRO A 153 -25.15 24.86 -11.56
N GLU A 154 -24.45 24.84 -10.41
CA GLU A 154 -23.82 26.04 -9.82
C GLU A 154 -22.99 25.68 -8.56
N ASP A 155 -22.06 26.58 -8.23
CA ASP A 155 -21.12 26.60 -7.10
C ASP A 155 -19.78 25.84 -7.23
N LEU A 156 -18.97 26.31 -8.19
CA LEU A 156 -17.52 26.40 -8.00
C LEU A 156 -17.22 27.78 -7.39
N ASP A 157 -16.90 27.83 -6.10
CA ASP A 157 -16.05 28.88 -5.56
C ASP A 157 -15.45 28.49 -4.19
N GLY A 158 -14.11 28.45 -4.18
CA GLY A 158 -13.29 29.03 -3.13
C GLY A 158 -13.00 28.21 -1.89
N LEU A 159 -11.87 27.49 -1.90
CA LEU A 159 -10.93 27.50 -0.76
C LEU A 159 -9.48 27.42 -1.28
N ASP A 160 -8.71 28.45 -0.94
CA ASP A 160 -7.25 28.55 -1.08
C ASP A 160 -6.55 27.39 -0.37
N ASP A 161 -5.79 26.60 -1.11
CA ASP A 161 -4.73 25.72 -0.57
C ASP A 161 -3.40 26.48 -0.60
N ASP A 162 -3.21 27.38 0.37
CA ASP A 162 -1.91 27.97 0.71
C ASP A 162 -1.37 27.28 1.98
N MET A 163 -0.99 26.00 1.86
CA MET A 163 -0.22 25.30 2.91
C MET A 163 0.53 24.08 2.38
N ASP A 164 1.66 24.27 1.66
CA ASP A 164 2.92 23.52 1.85
C ASP A 164 4.07 23.82 0.84
N ALA A 165 4.10 25.00 0.20
CA ALA A 165 5.09 25.29 -0.85
C ALA A 165 6.55 25.53 -0.38
N THR A 166 6.92 25.25 0.88
CA THR A 166 8.25 25.62 1.44
C THR A 166 9.17 24.47 1.86
N LEU A 167 8.86 23.21 1.50
CA LEU A 167 9.75 22.06 1.78
C LEU A 167 10.51 21.51 0.56
N HIS A 168 10.14 21.85 -0.67
CA HIS A 168 10.72 21.24 -1.88
C HIS A 168 11.25 22.28 -2.87
N ALA A 169 12.39 22.92 -2.54
CA ALA A 169 13.13 23.70 -3.53
C ALA A 169 13.68 22.76 -4.62
N ARG A 170 12.96 22.68 -5.74
CA ARG A 170 13.28 21.86 -6.91
C ARG A 170 14.68 22.24 -7.45
N LEU A 171 15.60 21.29 -7.53
CA LEU A 171 16.85 21.49 -8.25
C LEU A 171 16.52 21.66 -9.75
N GLU A 172 16.98 22.75 -10.37
CA GLU A 172 16.68 23.14 -11.77
C GLU A 172 17.20 22.16 -12.86
N ALA A 173 17.70 20.97 -12.47
CA ALA A 173 18.18 19.96 -13.41
C ALA A 173 17.04 19.02 -13.85
N ARG A 174 17.24 18.33 -14.99
CA ARG A 174 16.38 17.24 -15.50
C ARG A 174 15.88 16.34 -14.36
N GLN A 175 14.57 16.10 -14.30
CA GLN A 175 13.93 15.17 -13.35
C GLN A 175 14.65 13.81 -13.41
N PRO A 176 15.01 13.22 -12.26
CA PRO A 176 15.72 11.95 -12.24
C PRO A 176 14.84 10.82 -12.77
N ASP A 177 15.41 9.99 -13.65
CA ASP A 177 14.92 8.64 -13.91
C ASP A 177 15.60 7.67 -12.91
N LEU A 178 15.05 6.48 -12.67
CA LEU A 178 15.59 5.53 -11.68
C LEU A 178 17.03 5.14 -12.03
N VAL A 179 17.32 4.96 -13.32
CA VAL A 179 18.67 4.66 -13.85
C VAL A 179 19.71 5.76 -13.55
N ASP A 180 19.27 6.99 -13.29
CA ASP A 180 20.15 8.11 -12.97
C ASP A 180 20.53 8.17 -11.47
N LEU A 181 19.96 7.31 -10.63
CA LEU A 181 20.22 7.26 -9.19
C LEU A 181 21.43 6.38 -8.86
N ASP A 182 21.95 6.47 -7.64
CA ASP A 182 22.97 5.53 -7.15
C ASP A 182 22.44 4.10 -7.08
N ASP A 183 23.30 3.09 -7.29
CA ASP A 183 22.92 1.67 -7.31
C ASP A 183 22.17 1.23 -6.04
N LEU A 184 22.56 1.77 -4.87
CA LEU A 184 21.89 1.48 -3.61
C LEU A 184 20.46 2.06 -3.58
N ALA A 185 20.30 3.30 -4.05
CA ALA A 185 19.01 3.96 -4.13
C ALA A 185 18.09 3.27 -5.15
N GLN A 186 18.64 2.91 -6.31
CA GLN A 186 17.95 2.09 -7.31
C GLN A 186 17.44 0.79 -6.70
N GLY A 187 18.30 0.04 -6.03
CA GLY A 187 17.94 -1.23 -5.40
C GLY A 187 16.83 -1.08 -4.37
N ARG A 188 16.89 -0.05 -3.51
CA ARG A 188 15.88 0.23 -2.48
C ARG A 188 14.53 0.63 -3.09
N ILE A 189 14.53 1.52 -4.08
CA ILE A 189 13.30 1.98 -4.75
C ILE A 189 12.66 0.85 -5.55
N ARG A 190 13.44 0.07 -6.32
CA ARG A 190 12.92 -1.11 -7.05
C ARG A 190 12.26 -2.09 -6.09
N ARG A 191 12.94 -2.38 -4.98
CA ARG A 191 12.41 -3.29 -3.95
C ARG A 191 11.10 -2.76 -3.39
N TYR A 192 11.04 -1.50 -3.00
CA TYR A 192 9.84 -0.87 -2.47
C TYR A 192 8.69 -0.95 -3.48
N ALA A 193 8.90 -0.55 -4.74
CA ALA A 193 7.87 -0.57 -5.78
C ALA A 193 7.31 -1.97 -6.02
N ILE A 194 8.19 -2.99 -6.06
CA ILE A 194 7.78 -4.38 -6.25
C ILE A 194 7.03 -4.90 -5.02
N GLU A 195 7.54 -4.68 -3.81
CA GLU A 195 6.90 -5.11 -2.56
C GLU A 195 5.54 -4.43 -2.38
N GLU A 196 5.44 -3.13 -2.66
CA GLU A 196 4.17 -2.40 -2.67
C GLU A 196 3.16 -3.05 -3.60
N GLN A 197 3.54 -3.44 -4.82
CA GLN A 197 2.58 -4.09 -5.70
C GLN A 197 2.22 -5.52 -5.23
N LEU A 198 3.21 -6.32 -4.84
CA LEU A 198 3.05 -7.73 -4.52
C LEU A 198 2.32 -7.96 -3.19
N GLU A 199 2.47 -7.04 -2.24
CA GLU A 199 1.79 -7.11 -0.95
C GLU A 199 0.43 -6.41 -1.00
N HIS A 200 -0.03 -5.89 -2.15
CA HIS A 200 -1.23 -5.04 -2.27
C HIS A 200 -1.14 -3.79 -1.40
N GLY A 201 0.02 -3.16 -1.37
CA GLY A 201 0.32 -1.97 -0.59
C GLY A 201 1.31 -2.17 0.54
N LEU A 202 2.15 -1.16 0.75
CA LEU A 202 3.00 -1.10 1.93
C LEU A 202 2.49 -0.10 2.96
N PRO A 203 2.81 -0.32 4.24
CA PRO A 203 2.56 0.64 5.30
C PRO A 203 3.27 1.98 5.05
N PRO A 204 2.74 3.11 5.56
CA PRO A 204 3.36 4.41 5.40
C PRO A 204 4.73 4.49 6.02
N TYR A 205 4.95 3.77 7.13
CA TYR A 205 6.23 3.79 7.80
C TYR A 205 7.34 3.25 6.89
N GLU A 206 7.07 2.30 5.98
CA GLU A 206 8.07 1.81 5.02
C GLU A 206 8.47 2.91 4.01
N LEU A 207 7.52 3.73 3.56
CA LEU A 207 7.84 4.89 2.73
C LEU A 207 8.65 5.92 3.52
N ILE A 208 8.24 6.18 4.76
CA ILE A 208 8.94 7.12 5.65
C ILE A 208 10.36 6.64 5.95
N GLU A 209 10.58 5.35 6.19
CA GLU A 209 11.91 4.74 6.36
C GLU A 209 12.74 4.90 5.08
N LEU A 210 12.12 4.72 3.91
CA LEU A 210 12.79 4.93 2.62
C LEU A 210 13.24 6.38 2.44
N TYR A 211 12.34 7.35 2.68
CA TYR A 211 12.66 8.78 2.67
C TYR A 211 13.76 9.14 3.68
N ARG A 212 13.62 8.67 4.93
CA ARG A 212 14.62 8.90 5.98
C ARG A 212 15.99 8.36 5.58
N GLY A 213 16.02 7.17 4.99
CA GLY A 213 17.26 6.56 4.50
C GLY A 213 17.96 7.38 3.43
N PHE A 214 17.21 8.12 2.60
CA PHE A 214 17.75 9.05 1.61
C PHE A 214 18.13 10.41 2.19
N ASP A 215 17.37 10.92 3.15
CA ASP A 215 17.73 12.13 3.88
C ASP A 215 19.04 11.93 4.66
N GLU A 216 19.20 10.80 5.34
CA GLU A 216 20.42 10.45 6.09
C GLU A 216 21.65 10.30 5.17
N SER A 217 21.47 9.78 3.95
CA SER A 217 22.54 9.67 2.97
C SER A 217 22.77 10.96 2.15
N GLY A 218 21.92 11.96 2.31
CA GLY A 218 21.94 13.19 1.50
C GLY A 218 21.61 12.95 0.02
N ASP A 219 20.86 11.88 -0.31
CA ASP A 219 20.49 11.54 -1.69
C ASP A 219 19.21 12.29 -2.12
N GLU A 220 19.39 13.56 -2.43
CA GLU A 220 18.31 14.44 -2.85
C GLU A 220 17.66 14.03 -4.18
N ARG A 221 18.39 13.32 -5.06
CA ARG A 221 17.84 12.83 -6.33
C ARG A 221 16.88 11.67 -6.11
N ALA A 222 17.22 10.73 -5.22
CA ALA A 222 16.31 9.64 -4.87
C ALA A 222 15.03 10.16 -4.21
N ARG A 223 15.13 11.18 -3.35
CA ARG A 223 13.97 11.86 -2.78
C ARG A 223 13.08 12.50 -3.84
N GLN A 224 13.67 13.28 -4.76
CA GLN A 224 12.93 13.89 -5.87
C GLN A 224 12.25 12.85 -6.76
N TYR A 225 12.87 11.68 -6.96
CA TYR A 225 12.24 10.58 -7.69
C TYR A 225 10.98 10.07 -6.96
N LEU A 226 11.05 9.88 -5.63
CA LEU A 226 9.87 9.47 -4.85
C LEU A 226 8.78 10.55 -4.79
N ASP A 227 9.17 11.83 -4.70
CA ASP A 227 8.23 12.95 -4.70
C ASP A 227 7.38 12.94 -5.98
N ARG A 228 7.97 12.61 -7.13
CA ARG A 228 7.20 12.47 -8.39
C ARG A 228 6.06 11.45 -8.26
N VAL A 229 6.33 10.31 -7.61
CA VAL A 229 5.35 9.22 -7.46
C VAL A 229 4.29 9.59 -6.41
N PHE A 230 4.72 10.01 -5.22
CA PHE A 230 3.86 10.07 -4.04
C PHE A 230 3.30 11.46 -3.74
N VAL A 231 3.97 12.52 -4.20
CA VAL A 231 3.56 13.92 -3.98
C VAL A 231 2.97 14.51 -5.26
N GLU A 232 3.68 14.40 -6.39
CA GLU A 232 3.23 14.96 -7.67
C GLU A 232 2.23 14.04 -8.40
N HIS A 233 2.10 12.79 -7.97
CA HIS A 233 1.26 11.76 -8.60
C HIS A 233 1.55 11.56 -10.10
N GLU A 234 2.80 11.80 -10.50
CA GLU A 234 3.32 11.64 -11.86
C GLU A 234 4.35 10.51 -11.87
N ALA A 235 3.85 9.26 -11.82
CA ALA A 235 4.68 8.07 -11.80
C ALA A 235 5.63 8.03 -13.03
N PRO A 236 6.96 7.94 -12.83
CA PRO A 236 7.90 7.75 -13.92
C PRO A 236 7.65 6.43 -14.69
N TYR A 237 8.01 6.38 -15.97
CA TYR A 237 7.73 5.20 -16.82
C TYR A 237 8.33 3.90 -16.27
N ASP A 238 9.53 3.97 -15.74
CA ASP A 238 10.23 2.87 -15.08
C ASP A 238 9.56 2.41 -13.78
N TRP A 239 8.94 3.31 -13.00
CA TRP A 239 8.05 2.92 -11.90
C TRP A 239 6.86 2.11 -12.40
N ASP A 240 6.17 2.62 -13.42
CA ASP A 240 5.01 1.94 -14.01
C ASP A 240 5.35 0.56 -14.57
N GLU A 241 6.53 0.40 -15.20
CA GLU A 241 6.98 -0.91 -15.69
C GLU A 241 7.26 -1.89 -14.54
N LEU A 242 7.86 -1.44 -13.43
CA LEU A 242 8.04 -2.26 -12.22
C LEU A 242 6.69 -2.73 -11.66
N GLN A 243 5.73 -1.83 -11.53
CA GLN A 243 4.39 -2.11 -11.03
C GLN A 243 3.64 -3.08 -11.96
N LYS A 244 3.70 -2.88 -13.28
CA LYS A 244 3.09 -3.79 -14.26
C LYS A 244 3.70 -5.19 -14.18
N GLU A 245 5.01 -5.30 -14.07
CA GLU A 245 5.68 -6.60 -14.01
C GLU A 245 5.32 -7.33 -12.72
N ALA A 246 5.40 -6.65 -11.56
CA ALA A 246 4.98 -7.21 -10.29
C ALA A 246 3.51 -7.65 -10.31
N ARG A 247 2.61 -6.88 -10.95
CA ARG A 247 1.20 -7.25 -11.13
C ARG A 247 1.02 -8.52 -11.99
N ARG A 248 1.83 -8.70 -13.03
CA ARG A 248 1.82 -9.95 -13.84
C ARG A 248 2.24 -11.15 -13.00
N VAL A 249 3.30 -11.02 -12.21
CA VAL A 249 3.76 -12.08 -11.32
C VAL A 249 2.70 -12.43 -10.29
N MET A 250 2.09 -11.42 -9.68
CA MET A 250 0.99 -11.55 -8.74
C MET A 250 -0.18 -12.34 -9.36
N ALA A 251 -0.67 -11.92 -10.52
CA ALA A 251 -1.76 -12.60 -11.23
C ALA A 251 -1.40 -14.07 -11.56
N ALA A 252 -0.17 -14.34 -11.98
CA ALA A 252 0.27 -15.69 -12.28
C ALA A 252 0.40 -16.57 -11.02
N ALA A 253 0.82 -16.02 -9.89
CA ALA A 253 0.85 -16.71 -8.61
C ALA A 253 -0.58 -17.04 -8.13
N GLN A 254 -1.48 -16.06 -8.20
CA GLN A 254 -2.89 -16.19 -7.81
C GLN A 254 -3.59 -17.27 -8.64
N SER A 255 -3.38 -17.32 -9.97
CA SER A 255 -3.92 -18.37 -10.85
C SER A 255 -3.47 -19.80 -10.47
N ARG A 256 -2.41 -19.92 -9.66
CA ARG A 256 -1.83 -21.18 -9.18
C ARG A 256 -2.09 -21.41 -7.68
N GLY A 257 -2.90 -20.58 -7.04
CA GLY A 257 -3.19 -20.64 -5.60
C GLY A 257 -1.95 -20.36 -4.73
N ARG A 258 -1.04 -19.49 -5.19
CA ARG A 258 0.18 -19.11 -4.47
C ARG A 258 0.20 -17.61 -4.18
N ASP A 259 0.90 -17.26 -3.11
CA ASP A 259 1.13 -15.88 -2.69
C ASP A 259 2.48 -15.38 -3.23
N ALA A 260 2.44 -14.45 -4.19
CA ALA A 260 3.64 -13.90 -4.83
C ALA A 260 4.51 -13.09 -3.85
N GLY A 261 3.89 -12.28 -2.99
CA GLY A 261 4.60 -11.50 -1.97
C GLY A 261 5.36 -12.41 -1.01
N ARG A 262 4.76 -13.50 -0.55
CA ARG A 262 5.44 -14.48 0.31
C ARG A 262 6.61 -15.18 -0.39
N LEU A 263 6.46 -15.55 -1.67
CA LEU A 263 7.54 -16.16 -2.44
C LEU A 263 8.70 -15.18 -2.64
N PHE A 264 8.39 -13.93 -2.96
CA PHE A 264 9.35 -12.85 -3.10
C PHE A 264 10.11 -12.58 -1.80
N ALA A 265 9.38 -12.37 -0.70
CA ALA A 265 9.96 -12.15 0.63
C ALA A 265 10.85 -13.31 1.08
N THR A 266 10.49 -14.55 0.74
CA THR A 266 11.33 -15.73 1.02
C THR A 266 12.66 -15.67 0.25
N ILE A 267 12.63 -15.29 -1.03
CA ILE A 267 13.85 -15.18 -1.85
C ILE A 267 14.75 -14.06 -1.31
N VAL A 268 14.19 -12.87 -1.06
CA VAL A 268 14.94 -11.74 -0.52
C VAL A 268 15.51 -12.05 0.87
N GLY A 269 14.74 -12.71 1.74
CA GLY A 269 15.18 -13.09 3.09
C GLY A 269 16.26 -14.18 3.12
N THR A 270 16.25 -15.11 2.17
CA THR A 270 17.27 -16.17 2.07
C THR A 270 18.55 -15.72 1.35
N SER A 271 18.51 -14.60 0.64
CA SER A 271 19.65 -14.05 -0.09
C SER A 271 19.69 -12.52 0.02
N PRO A 272 20.04 -11.99 1.22
CA PRO A 272 20.15 -10.56 1.46
C PRO A 272 21.28 -9.97 0.59
N GLY A 273 20.90 -9.19 -0.41
CA GLY A 273 21.80 -8.69 -1.46
C GLY A 273 21.35 -9.04 -2.88
N THR A 274 20.34 -9.90 -3.02
CA THR A 274 19.68 -10.14 -4.31
C THR A 274 18.94 -8.89 -4.74
N ASP A 275 19.21 -8.43 -5.97
CA ASP A 275 18.47 -7.34 -6.60
C ASP A 275 16.98 -7.71 -6.73
N ALA A 276 16.09 -6.73 -6.52
CA ALA A 276 14.66 -6.96 -6.49
C ALA A 276 14.10 -7.49 -7.83
N LEU A 277 14.65 -7.08 -8.97
CA LEU A 277 14.25 -7.62 -10.27
C LEU A 277 14.69 -9.08 -10.43
N VAL A 278 15.88 -9.42 -9.93
CA VAL A 278 16.36 -10.81 -9.92
C VAL A 278 15.47 -11.67 -9.03
N ALA A 279 15.11 -11.20 -7.85
CA ALA A 279 14.20 -11.90 -6.96
C ALA A 279 12.82 -12.11 -7.61
N LEU A 280 12.28 -11.07 -8.27
CA LEU A 280 11.01 -11.14 -9.00
C LEU A 280 11.07 -12.15 -10.16
N HIS A 281 12.16 -12.16 -10.91
CA HIS A 281 12.37 -13.12 -12.00
C HIS A 281 12.45 -14.56 -11.48
N VAL A 282 13.11 -14.80 -10.35
CA VAL A 282 13.13 -16.12 -9.71
C VAL A 282 11.73 -16.55 -9.28
N VAL A 283 10.87 -15.63 -8.83
CA VAL A 283 9.45 -15.93 -8.59
C VAL A 283 8.76 -16.35 -9.89
N MET A 284 8.96 -15.61 -10.98
CA MET A 284 8.41 -15.94 -12.30
C MET A 284 8.83 -17.33 -12.78
N GLU A 285 10.13 -17.64 -12.73
CA GLU A 285 10.66 -18.95 -13.11
C GLU A 285 10.02 -20.08 -12.26
N ARG A 286 9.86 -19.86 -10.95
CA ARG A 286 9.17 -20.80 -10.04
C ARG A 286 7.68 -20.97 -10.35
N LEU A 287 7.08 -20.00 -11.05
CA LEU A 287 5.71 -20.03 -11.53
C LEU A 287 5.62 -20.54 -12.98
N GLN A 288 6.74 -20.82 -13.65
CA GLN A 288 6.82 -21.21 -15.07
C GLN A 288 6.23 -20.15 -16.01
N LEU A 289 6.58 -18.89 -15.77
CA LEU A 289 6.38 -17.77 -16.68
C LEU A 289 7.63 -17.52 -17.52
#